data_AF-A0A2D9Y5E4-F1
#
_entry.id   AF-A0A2D9Y5E4-F1
#
_cell.length_a   1.000
_cell.length_b   1.000
_cell.length_c   1.000
_cell.angle_alpha   90.00
_cell.angle_beta   90.00
_cell.angle_gamma   90.00
#
_symmetry.space_group_name_H-M   'P 1'
#
loop_
_entity.id
_entity.type
_entity.pdbx_description
1 polymer ?
#
loop_
_entity_poly.entity_id
_entity_poly.type
_entity_poly.pdbx_seq_one_letter_code
_entity_poly.pdbx_strand_id
1 'polypeptide(L)'
;MTEPQDFLEYIIKGIVDNPDDVKVTKTVDDMGVLLTLDVNPEDMGQVIGRQGATAKSIRTLVRVCGMKSQARVNVKINEPNKEGEEVAE
;
A
#
# COMPACT_ATOMS: atom_id res chain seq x y z
N MET A 1 -11.90 -10.85 -11.71
CA MET A 1 -11.79 -10.50 -10.28
C MET A 1 -10.57 -9.62 -10.16
N THR A 2 -10.72 -8.38 -9.68
CA THR A 2 -9.65 -7.38 -9.61
C THR A 2 -8.57 -7.84 -8.64
N GLU A 3 -7.29 -7.76 -9.01
CA GLU A 3 -6.21 -8.12 -8.10
C GLU A 3 -6.13 -7.13 -6.93
N PRO A 4 -5.64 -7.55 -5.73
CA PRO A 4 -5.44 -6.63 -4.60
C PRO A 4 -4.55 -5.43 -4.93
N GLN A 5 -3.62 -5.60 -5.88
CA GLN A 5 -2.78 -4.53 -6.42
C GLN A 5 -3.62 -3.47 -7.14
N ASP A 6 -4.42 -3.87 -8.13
CA ASP A 6 -5.26 -2.95 -8.90
C ASP A 6 -6.23 -2.19 -8.00
N PHE A 7 -6.78 -2.88 -6.99
CA PHE A 7 -7.69 -2.27 -6.03
C PHE A 7 -6.99 -1.23 -5.15
N LEU A 8 -5.77 -1.51 -4.68
CA LEU A 8 -4.97 -0.54 -3.94
C LEU A 8 -4.64 0.68 -4.80
N GLU A 9 -4.15 0.45 -6.02
CA GLU A 9 -3.80 1.52 -6.96
C GLU A 9 -5.00 2.42 -7.28
N TYR A 10 -6.17 1.82 -7.55
CA TYR A 10 -7.42 2.54 -7.80
C TYR A 10 -7.82 3.45 -6.63
N ILE A 11 -7.75 2.94 -5.40
CA ILE A 11 -8.09 3.73 -4.21
C ILE A 11 -7.12 4.90 -4.05
N ILE A 12 -5.81 4.64 -4.14
CA ILE A 12 -4.81 5.69 -3.88
C ILE A 12 -4.88 6.78 -4.94
N LYS A 13 -4.99 6.42 -6.22
CA LYS A 13 -5.16 7.39 -7.31
C LYS A 13 -6.41 8.27 -7.16
N GLY A 14 -7.42 7.81 -6.43
CA GLY A 14 -8.62 8.61 -6.13
C GLY A 14 -8.50 9.51 -4.89
N ILE A 15 -7.43 9.39 -4.10
CA ILE A 15 -7.21 10.16 -2.87
C ILE A 15 -6.14 11.24 -3.07
N VAL A 16 -5.14 11.00 -3.91
CA VAL A 16 -3.95 11.85 -4.06
C VAL A 16 -4.12 12.91 -5.15
N ASP A 17 -3.33 13.97 -5.06
CA ASP A 17 -3.29 15.02 -6.08
C ASP A 17 -2.36 14.66 -7.26
N ASN A 18 -1.35 13.79 -7.04
CA ASN A 18 -0.43 13.31 -8.09
C ASN A 18 -0.66 11.81 -8.40
N PRO A 19 -1.73 11.44 -9.13
CA PRO A 19 -2.07 10.04 -9.39
C PRO A 19 -1.02 9.32 -10.27
N ASP A 20 -0.26 10.06 -11.09
CA ASP A 20 0.77 9.50 -11.97
C ASP A 20 2.02 9.03 -11.20
N ASP A 21 2.24 9.56 -9.99
CA ASP A 21 3.35 9.18 -9.11
C ASP A 21 3.01 7.98 -8.21
N VAL A 22 1.80 7.44 -8.31
CA VAL A 22 1.37 6.26 -7.55
C VAL A 22 1.95 5.01 -8.18
N LYS A 23 2.78 4.30 -7.44
CA LYS A 23 3.34 3.00 -7.85
C LYS A 23 3.06 1.94 -6.79
N VAL A 24 2.53 0.80 -7.24
CA VAL A 24 2.30 -0.36 -6.38
C VAL A 24 3.17 -1.51 -6.88
N THR A 25 4.08 -1.98 -6.01
CA THR A 25 4.93 -3.13 -6.29
C THR A 25 4.41 -4.35 -5.53
N LYS A 26 4.26 -5.48 -6.21
CA LYS A 26 3.83 -6.75 -5.64
C LYS A 26 5.00 -7.71 -5.52
N THR A 27 5.28 -8.15 -4.29
CA THR A 27 6.24 -9.21 -3.99
C THR A 27 5.50 -10.39 -3.39
N VAL A 28 5.84 -11.61 -3.83
CA VAL A 28 5.25 -12.84 -3.32
C VAL A 28 6.36 -13.67 -2.68
N ASP A 29 6.14 -14.09 -1.45
CA ASP A 29 7.04 -14.94 -0.67
C ASP A 29 6.28 -16.06 0.05
N ASP A 30 6.99 -16.87 0.85
CA ASP A 30 6.40 -17.98 1.61
C ASP A 30 5.39 -17.52 2.68
N MET A 31 5.43 -16.25 3.09
CA MET A 31 4.53 -15.66 4.08
C MET A 31 3.29 -14.99 3.46
N GLY A 32 3.28 -14.78 2.13
CA GLY A 32 2.14 -14.31 1.37
C GLY A 32 2.50 -13.26 0.32
N VAL A 33 1.67 -12.23 0.22
CA VAL A 33 1.81 -11.14 -0.75
C VAL A 33 2.09 -9.84 -0.01
N LEU A 34 3.23 -9.21 -0.32
CA LEU A 34 3.55 -7.86 0.13
C LEU A 34 3.29 -6.88 -1.01
N LEU A 35 2.39 -5.94 -0.77
CA LEU A 35 2.19 -4.78 -1.64
C LEU A 35 2.95 -3.60 -1.04
N THR A 36 3.83 -3.00 -1.82
CA THR A 36 4.56 -1.79 -1.46
C THR A 36 4.00 -0.63 -2.26
N LEU A 37 3.56 0.41 -1.55
CA LEU A 37 3.01 1.63 -2.12
C LEU A 37 4.05 2.74 -2.04
N ASP A 38 4.40 3.30 -3.19
CA ASP A 38 5.18 4.52 -3.35
C ASP A 38 4.27 5.61 -3.91
N VAL A 39 4.34 6.81 -3.34
CA VAL A 39 3.56 7.98 -3.76
C VAL A 39 4.43 9.24 -3.71
N ASN A 40 3.94 10.31 -4.31
CA ASN A 40 4.57 11.62 -4.20
C ASN A 40 4.67 12.05 -2.71
N PRO A 41 5.81 12.63 -2.27
CA PRO A 41 5.96 13.13 -0.90
C PRO A 41 4.85 14.08 -0.43
N GLU A 42 4.31 14.90 -1.34
CA GLU A 42 3.24 15.86 -1.03
C GLU A 42 1.91 15.18 -0.71
N ASP A 43 1.69 13.98 -1.25
CA ASP A 43 0.46 13.21 -1.08
C ASP A 43 0.48 12.31 0.16
N MET A 44 1.64 12.13 0.79
CA MET A 44 1.79 11.25 1.94
C MET A 44 0.84 11.60 3.08
N GLY A 45 0.62 12.90 3.34
CA GLY A 45 -0.31 13.35 4.37
C GLY A 45 -1.74 12.84 4.15
N GLN A 46 -2.17 12.78 2.89
CA GLN A 46 -3.51 12.33 2.49
C GLN A 46 -3.65 10.81 2.62
N VAL A 47 -2.60 10.08 2.20
CA VAL A 47 -2.55 8.61 2.24
C VAL A 47 -2.48 8.07 3.68
N ILE A 48 -1.66 8.66 4.54
CA ILE A 48 -1.61 8.28 5.96
C ILE A 48 -2.92 8.69 6.65
N GLY A 49 -3.36 9.91 6.40
CA GLY A 49 -4.51 10.51 7.08
C GLY A 49 -4.25 10.77 8.56
N ARG A 50 -5.24 11.35 9.24
CA ARG A 50 -5.12 11.72 10.66
C ARG A 50 -4.83 10.48 11.51
N GLN A 51 -3.71 10.49 12.25
CA GLN A 51 -3.27 9.37 13.09
C GLN A 51 -3.15 8.01 12.35
N GLY A 52 -2.92 8.04 11.03
CA GLY A 52 -2.83 6.81 10.23
C GLY A 52 -4.18 6.15 9.93
N ALA A 53 -5.31 6.83 10.17
CA ALA A 53 -6.64 6.25 10.00
C ALA A 53 -6.92 5.81 8.55
N THR A 54 -6.49 6.60 7.56
CA THR A 54 -6.68 6.28 6.14
C THR A 54 -5.88 5.05 5.76
N ALA A 55 -4.56 5.06 6.05
CA ALA A 55 -3.68 3.91 5.79
C ALA A 55 -4.17 2.62 6.48
N LYS A 56 -4.67 2.71 7.72
CA LYS A 56 -5.22 1.56 8.45
C LYS A 56 -6.47 1.01 7.77
N SER A 57 -7.35 1.89 7.30
CA SER A 57 -8.59 1.50 6.61
C SER A 57 -8.29 0.81 5.27
N ILE A 58 -7.37 1.38 4.49
CA ILE A 58 -6.91 0.81 3.23
C ILE A 58 -6.30 -0.58 3.44
N ARG A 59 -5.43 -0.75 4.44
CA ARG A 59 -4.85 -2.06 4.81
C ARG A 59 -5.92 -3.10 5.07
N THR A 60 -6.97 -2.73 5.81
CA THR A 60 -8.10 -3.64 6.08
C THR A 60 -8.84 -4.02 4.79
N LEU A 61 -9.16 -3.04 3.95
CA LEU A 61 -9.88 -3.29 2.68
C LEU A 61 -9.09 -4.20 1.74
N VAL A 62 -7.79 -3.95 1.57
CA VAL A 62 -6.90 -4.78 0.75
C VAL A 62 -6.80 -6.19 1.31
N ARG A 63 -6.71 -6.34 2.64
CA ARG A 63 -6.69 -7.66 3.28
C ARG A 63 -7.98 -8.45 2.99
N VAL A 64 -9.14 -7.81 3.07
CA VAL A 64 -10.43 -8.44 2.74
C VAL A 64 -10.50 -8.83 1.25
N CYS A 65 -9.95 -8.00 0.36
CA CYS A 65 -9.82 -8.32 -1.05
C CYS A 65 -8.96 -9.59 -1.27
N GLY A 66 -7.80 -9.67 -0.62
CA GLY A 66 -6.86 -10.79 -0.70
C GLY A 66 -7.39 -12.12 -0.14
N MET A 67 -8.28 -12.07 0.85
CA MET A 67 -8.90 -13.28 1.44
C MET A 67 -9.68 -14.09 0.40
N LYS A 68 -10.26 -13.46 -0.63
CA LYS A 68 -10.93 -14.16 -1.73
C LYS A 68 -9.98 -15.02 -2.56
N SER A 69 -8.68 -14.72 -2.52
CA SER A 69 -7.62 -15.45 -3.22
C SER A 69 -6.80 -16.35 -2.30
N GLN A 70 -7.25 -16.59 -1.05
CA GLN A 70 -6.50 -17.31 0.00
C GLN A 70 -5.07 -16.80 0.24
N ALA A 71 -4.77 -15.58 -0.19
CA ALA A 71 -3.46 -14.96 -0.05
C ALA A 71 -3.44 -14.06 1.19
N ARG A 72 -2.41 -14.21 2.02
CA ARG A 72 -2.15 -13.27 3.11
C ARG A 72 -1.54 -12.01 2.52
N VAL A 73 -2.32 -10.94 2.39
CA VAL A 73 -1.85 -9.67 1.81
C VAL A 73 -1.48 -8.68 2.90
N ASN A 74 -0.28 -8.11 2.82
CA ASN A 74 0.20 -7.00 3.64
C ASN A 74 0.47 -5.77 2.76
N VAL A 75 0.31 -4.56 3.31
CA VAL A 75 0.60 -3.32 2.60
C VAL A 75 1.64 -2.51 3.38
N LYS A 76 2.78 -2.25 2.75
CA LYS A 76 3.81 -1.31 3.18
C LYS A 76 3.63 -0.01 2.40
N ILE A 77 3.75 1.13 3.08
CA ILE A 77 3.75 2.45 2.44
C ILE A 77 5.17 2.97 2.64
N ASN A 78 5.89 3.20 1.54
CA ASN A 78 7.26 3.69 1.60
C ASN A 78 7.23 5.20 1.81
N GLU A 79 7.96 5.64 2.82
CA GLU A 79 8.25 7.05 2.97
C GLU A 79 9.40 7.40 2.02
N PRO A 80 9.28 8.48 1.22
CA PRO A 80 10.27 8.85 0.20
C PRO A 80 11.66 9.19 0.77
N ASN A 81 11.83 9.17 2.10
CA ASN A 81 13.07 9.52 2.79
C ASN A 81 13.62 8.42 3.71
N LYS A 82 13.15 7.16 3.58
CA LYS A 82 13.71 6.01 4.30
C LYS A 82 14.44 5.05 3.36
N GLU A 83 15.51 5.52 2.73
CA GLU A 83 16.63 4.63 2.42
C GLU A 83 17.37 4.39 3.74
N GLY A 84 17.27 3.18 4.32
CA GLY A 84 18.20 2.76 5.38
C GLY A 84 17.63 2.28 6.73
N GLU A 85 16.47 1.63 6.79
CA GLU A 85 16.24 0.64 7.85
C GLU A 85 16.31 -0.76 7.23
N GLU A 86 17.55 -1.17 6.94
CA GLU A 86 17.89 -2.59 6.99
C GLU A 86 17.49 -3.14 8.37
N VAL A 87 16.85 -4.29 8.32
CA VAL A 87 16.55 -5.16 9.45
C VAL A 87 17.78 -5.30 10.36
N ALA A 88 17.75 -4.66 11.51
CA ALA A 88 18.62 -5.04 12.62
C ALA A 88 18.03 -6.33 13.23
N GLU A 89 18.75 -7.44 13.07
CA GLU A 89 18.58 -8.66 13.87
C GLU A 89 18.76 -8.39 15.37
#